data_AF-D8MAG8-F1
#
_entry.id   AF-D8MAG8-F1
#
_cell.length_a   1.000
_cell.length_b   1.000
_cell.length_c   1.000
_cell.angle_alpha   90.00
_cell.angle_beta   90.00
_cell.angle_gamma   90.00
#
_symmetry.space_group_name_H-M   'P 1'
#
loop_
_entity.id
_entity.type
_entity.pdbx_description
1 polymer ?
#
loop_
_entity_poly.entity_id
_entity_poly.type
_entity_poly.pdbx_seq_one_letter_code
_entity_poly.pdbx_strand_id
1 'polypeptide(L)'
;MGEFAESNETASRCKIVIFSQKPRCLEIIASQLLDLYSNIHFLTVTSELCAEKRMEYVEHFQTDNEISILLATTGICGHGFSLTAASVVILVDHNFNPYVDVQAIDRCHRIGQKNAVMVYRLVSNEPNEERLMKYCYAFNYNPLVYKGLRNLSLQPSLRRTKGIERNRQ
;
A
#
# COMPACT_ATOMS: atom_id res chain seq x y z
N MET A 1 12.11 -27.04 -13.64
CA MET A 1 12.54 -27.45 -12.29
C MET A 1 13.64 -26.49 -11.88
N GLY A 2 13.32 -25.41 -11.18
CA GLY A 2 14.31 -24.42 -10.74
C GLY A 2 14.57 -24.62 -9.26
N GLU A 3 15.79 -25.03 -8.93
CA GLU A 3 16.27 -25.17 -7.55
C GLU A 3 16.38 -23.78 -6.91
N PHE A 4 15.60 -23.53 -5.86
CA PHE A 4 15.82 -22.39 -4.98
C PHE A 4 16.85 -22.82 -3.94
N ALA A 5 18.04 -22.23 -4.02
CA ALA A 5 19.12 -22.44 -3.08
C ALA A 5 18.68 -22.04 -1.66
N GLU A 6 18.79 -22.97 -0.71
CA GLU A 6 18.80 -22.68 0.72
C GLU A 6 20.08 -21.92 1.08
N SER A 7 20.06 -20.60 1.02
CA SER A 7 21.09 -19.78 1.64
C SER A 7 20.73 -19.54 3.10
N ASN A 8 21.38 -20.30 3.99
CA ASN A 8 21.47 -20.07 5.44
C ASN A 8 22.25 -18.77 5.74
N GLU A 9 21.75 -17.62 5.30
CA GLU A 9 22.14 -16.32 5.82
C GLU A 9 21.32 -16.08 7.09
N THR A 10 21.99 -15.76 8.21
CA THR A 10 21.41 -15.33 9.49
C THR A 10 20.02 -14.73 9.27
N ALA A 11 18.95 -15.50 9.50
CA ALA A 11 17.62 -15.13 9.04
C ALA A 11 17.27 -13.76 9.61
N SER A 12 17.49 -12.71 8.81
CA SER A 12 17.25 -11.34 9.22
C SER A 12 15.77 -11.29 9.46
N ARG A 13 15.37 -11.22 10.73
CA ARG A 13 14.00 -11.46 11.18
C ARG A 13 13.04 -10.61 10.33
N CYS A 14 12.34 -11.27 9.41
CA CYS A 14 11.55 -10.59 8.39
C CYS A 14 10.25 -10.10 9.01
N LYS A 15 10.06 -8.79 9.06
CA LYS A 15 8.78 -8.20 9.45
C LYS A 15 7.95 -7.89 8.21
N ILE A 16 6.69 -8.30 8.24
CA ILE A 16 5.77 -8.22 7.11
C ILE A 16 4.64 -7.25 7.45
N VAL A 17 4.34 -6.34 6.54
CA VAL A 17 3.15 -5.48 6.61
C VAL A 17 2.20 -5.88 5.49
N ILE A 18 0.96 -6.17 5.86
CA ILE A 18 -0.10 -6.54 4.92
C ILE A 18 -1.10 -5.39 4.91
N PHE A 19 -1.24 -4.74 3.77
CA PHE A 19 -2.22 -3.69 3.56
C PHE A 19 -3.46 -4.18 2.83
N SER A 20 -4.61 -3.68 3.28
CA SER A 20 -5.91 -3.85 2.64
C SER A 20 -6.72 -2.55 2.76
N GLN A 21 -7.60 -2.24 1.82
CA GLN A 21 -8.55 -1.14 1.95
C GLN A 21 -9.67 -1.52 2.91
N LYS A 22 -10.10 -2.79 2.90
CA LYS A 22 -11.25 -3.26 3.69
C LYS A 22 -10.78 -3.90 5.01
N PRO A 23 -11.28 -3.44 6.16
CA PRO A 23 -11.01 -4.07 7.47
C PRO A 23 -11.43 -5.55 7.50
N ARG A 24 -12.58 -5.87 6.91
CA ARG A 24 -13.10 -7.25 6.82
C ARG A 24 -12.13 -8.22 6.14
N CYS A 25 -11.36 -7.76 5.16
CA CYS A 25 -10.33 -8.60 4.54
C CYS A 25 -9.18 -8.89 5.51
N LEU A 26 -8.79 -7.92 6.35
CA LEU A 26 -7.80 -8.14 7.39
C LEU A 26 -8.29 -9.12 8.45
N GLU A 27 -9.57 -9.08 8.82
CA GLU A 27 -10.18 -10.04 9.77
C GLU A 27 -10.10 -11.47 9.24
N ILE A 28 -10.40 -11.69 7.95
CA ILE A 28 -10.30 -13.01 7.31
C ILE A 28 -8.85 -13.49 7.28
N ILE A 29 -7.92 -12.60 6.94
CA ILE A 29 -6.49 -12.94 6.94
C ILE A 29 -6.02 -13.27 8.36
N ALA A 30 -6.45 -12.50 9.37
CA ALA A 30 -6.13 -12.74 10.77
C ALA A 30 -6.64 -14.10 11.25
N SER A 31 -7.89 -14.47 10.92
CA SER A 31 -8.43 -15.79 11.29
C SER A 31 -7.65 -16.92 10.62
N GLN A 32 -7.34 -16.78 9.33
CA GLN A 32 -6.54 -17.79 8.62
C GLN A 32 -5.11 -17.91 9.15
N LEU A 33 -4.49 -16.80 9.56
CA LEU A 33 -3.16 -16.82 10.16
C LEU A 33 -3.17 -17.60 11.48
N LEU A 34 -4.18 -17.40 12.32
CA LEU A 34 -4.34 -18.13 13.58
C LEU A 34 -4.59 -19.63 13.35
N ASP A 35 -5.41 -19.98 12.35
CA ASP A 35 -5.74 -21.37 12.03
C ASP A 35 -4.54 -22.15 11.48
N LEU A 36 -3.70 -21.49 10.68
CA LEU A 36 -2.54 -22.13 10.02
C LEU A 36 -1.28 -22.10 10.90
N TYR A 37 -1.12 -21.09 11.76
CA TYR A 37 0.09 -20.87 12.53
C TYR A 37 -0.21 -20.48 13.98
N SER A 38 0.01 -21.42 14.90
CA SER A 38 -0.25 -21.21 16.34
C SER A 38 0.74 -20.26 17.04
N ASN A 39 1.93 -20.04 16.45
CA ASN A 39 3.05 -19.36 17.10
C ASN A 39 3.38 -18.01 16.46
N ILE A 40 2.48 -17.44 15.63
CA ILE A 40 2.70 -16.15 14.98
C ILE A 40 2.01 -15.05 15.77
N HIS A 41 2.80 -14.05 16.18
CA HIS A 41 2.27 -12.83 16.77
C HIS A 41 2.09 -11.76 15.68
N PHE A 42 0.87 -11.21 15.62
CA PHE A 42 0.53 -10.14 14.70
C PHE A 42 -0.29 -9.06 15.41
N LEU A 43 -0.22 -7.85 14.86
CA LEU A 43 -1.05 -6.72 15.27
C LEU A 43 -1.95 -6.29 14.12
N THR A 44 -3.14 -5.78 14.46
CA THR A 44 -4.08 -5.24 13.47
C THR A 44 -4.33 -3.77 13.76
N VAL A 45 -4.10 -2.91 12.77
CA VAL A 45 -4.27 -1.47 12.86
C VAL A 45 -5.27 -1.01 11.81
N THR A 46 -6.46 -0.61 12.26
CA THR A 46 -7.52 -0.07 11.41
C THR A 46 -7.69 1.43 11.64
N SER A 47 -8.47 2.08 10.78
CA SER A 47 -8.84 3.50 10.92
C SER A 47 -9.81 3.76 12.08
N GLU A 48 -10.45 2.72 12.61
CA GLU A 48 -11.41 2.80 13.71
C GLU A 48 -10.71 2.90 15.07
N LEU A 49 -9.46 2.46 15.18
CA LEU A 49 -8.65 2.64 16.38
C LEU A 49 -8.35 4.12 16.63
N CYS A 50 -8.39 4.53 17.90
CA CYS A 50 -8.00 5.88 18.29
C CYS A 50 -6.52 6.15 17.96
N ALA A 51 -6.17 7.42 17.75
CA ALA A 51 -4.83 7.82 17.31
C ALA A 51 -3.72 7.31 18.27
N GLU A 52 -3.95 7.37 19.57
CA GLU A 52 -3.03 6.91 20.61
C GLU A 52 -2.72 5.42 20.47
N LYS A 53 -3.75 4.56 20.43
CA LYS A 53 -3.58 3.11 20.25
C LYS A 53 -2.92 2.74 18.93
N ARG A 54 -3.20 3.48 17.85
CA ARG A 54 -2.52 3.25 16.56
C ARG A 54 -1.02 3.50 16.67
N MET A 55 -0.61 4.58 17.36
CA MET A 55 0.81 4.87 17.56
C MET A 55 1.47 3.81 18.44
N GLU A 56 0.81 3.40 19.52
CA GLU A 56 1.26 2.32 20.40
C GLU A 56 1.51 1.02 19.61
N TYR A 57 0.54 0.58 18.80
CA TYR A 57 0.70 -0.66 18.01
C TYR A 57 1.80 -0.56 16.95
N VAL A 58 1.96 0.61 16.33
CA VAL A 58 3.05 0.85 15.37
C VAL A 58 4.41 0.87 16.07
N GLU A 59 4.50 1.41 17.28
CA GLU A 59 5.72 1.39 18.08
C GLU A 59 6.07 -0.03 18.50
N HIS A 60 5.11 -0.79 19.03
CA HIS A 60 5.26 -2.21 19.36
C HIS A 60 5.74 -3.02 18.15
N PHE A 61 5.13 -2.82 16.98
CA PHE A 61 5.58 -3.49 15.76
C PHE A 61 7.03 -3.15 15.39
N GLN A 62 7.53 -1.96 15.71
CA GLN A 62 8.91 -1.58 15.41
C GLN A 62 9.90 -2.13 16.44
N THR A 63 9.57 -2.08 17.73
CA THR A 63 10.49 -2.39 18.82
C THR A 63 10.48 -3.86 19.22
N ASP A 64 9.32 -4.52 19.16
CA ASP A 64 9.15 -5.90 19.59
C ASP A 64 9.53 -6.88 18.49
N ASN A 65 10.41 -7.83 18.80
CA ASN A 65 10.87 -8.84 17.85
C ASN A 65 9.95 -10.06 17.80
N GLU A 66 9.05 -10.24 18.76
CA GLU A 66 8.07 -11.33 18.74
C GLU A 66 7.02 -11.10 17.66
N ILE A 67 6.67 -9.83 17.42
CA ILE A 67 5.68 -9.42 16.43
C ILE A 67 6.30 -9.45 15.03
N SER A 68 5.82 -10.38 14.21
CA SER A 68 6.34 -10.62 12.86
C SER A 68 5.47 -10.02 11.76
N ILE A 69 4.16 -9.85 12.03
CA ILE A 69 3.19 -9.39 11.03
C ILE A 69 2.39 -8.20 11.55
N LEU A 70 2.19 -7.20 10.69
CA LEU A 70 1.27 -6.08 10.91
C LEU A 70 0.20 -6.09 9.82
N LEU A 71 -1.05 -6.21 10.22
CA LEU A 71 -2.22 -6.06 9.37
C LEU A 71 -2.69 -4.60 9.45
N ALA A 72 -2.71 -3.87 8.33
CA ALA A 72 -3.00 -2.44 8.34
C ALA A 72 -4.00 -2.07 7.24
N THR A 73 -4.88 -1.11 7.52
CA THR A 73 -5.70 -0.54 6.44
C THR A 73 -4.93 0.51 5.64
N THR A 74 -5.08 0.59 4.32
CA THR A 74 -4.40 1.65 3.53
C THR A 74 -4.85 3.06 3.95
N GLY A 75 -6.05 3.19 4.50
CA GLY A 75 -6.58 4.45 5.03
C GLY A 75 -5.78 5.02 6.21
N ILE A 76 -5.06 4.20 6.97
CA ILE A 76 -4.22 4.73 8.07
C ILE A 76 -2.96 5.42 7.55
N CYS A 77 -2.48 5.11 6.34
CA CYS A 77 -1.21 5.64 5.80
C CYS A 77 -1.16 7.18 5.67
N GLY A 78 -2.31 7.86 5.62
CA GLY A 78 -2.42 9.32 5.63
C GLY A 78 -2.03 9.99 6.96
N HIS A 79 -1.84 9.23 8.04
CA HIS A 79 -1.64 9.76 9.40
C HIS A 79 -0.17 9.96 9.81
N GLY A 80 0.79 9.69 8.92
CA GLY A 80 2.19 10.12 9.11
C GLY A 80 3.10 9.23 9.95
N PHE A 81 2.70 8.02 10.33
CA PHE A 81 3.58 7.07 11.05
C PHE A 81 4.67 6.46 10.16
N SER A 82 5.70 5.87 10.77
CA SER A 82 6.82 5.20 10.10
C SER A 82 6.76 3.69 10.32
N LEU A 83 7.03 2.90 9.28
CA LEU A 83 7.09 1.43 9.35
C LEU A 83 8.47 0.92 8.92
N THR A 84 9.53 1.58 9.36
CA THR A 84 10.94 1.32 8.99
C THR A 84 11.51 -0.02 9.48
N ALA A 85 10.73 -0.81 10.21
CA ALA A 85 11.10 -2.16 10.61
C ALA A 85 10.66 -3.21 9.58
N ALA A 86 9.74 -2.87 8.67
CA ALA A 86 9.15 -3.80 7.73
C ALA A 86 10.09 -4.10 6.56
N SER A 87 10.45 -5.37 6.35
CA SER A 87 11.23 -5.82 5.18
C SER A 87 10.34 -6.22 4.00
N VAL A 88 9.09 -6.59 4.27
CA VAL A 88 8.14 -7.04 3.24
C VAL A 88 6.83 -6.28 3.37
N VAL A 89 6.31 -5.82 2.24
CA VAL A 89 5.01 -5.18 2.10
C VAL A 89 4.17 -5.99 1.14
N ILE A 90 2.96 -6.38 1.57
CA ILE A 90 2.00 -7.10 0.75
C ILE A 90 0.77 -6.21 0.60
N LEU A 91 0.40 -5.89 -0.63
CA LEU A 91 -0.84 -5.20 -0.97
C LEU A 91 -1.85 -6.26 -1.43
N VAL A 92 -2.91 -6.44 -0.64
CA VAL A 92 -3.95 -7.46 -0.87
C VAL A 92 -4.98 -6.98 -1.88
N ASP A 93 -5.34 -5.70 -1.81
CA ASP A 93 -6.28 -5.06 -2.73
C ASP A 93 -5.76 -3.68 -3.16
N HIS A 94 -6.27 -3.20 -4.29
CA HIS A 94 -5.72 -2.04 -4.99
C HIS A 94 -6.73 -0.89 -5.08
N ASN A 95 -6.29 0.34 -4.80
CA ASN A 95 -7.15 1.51 -4.91
C ASN A 95 -7.15 2.04 -6.36
N PHE A 96 -8.27 2.63 -6.80
CA PHE A 96 -8.35 3.41 -8.04
C PHE A 96 -7.38 4.58 -8.09
N ASN A 97 -7.03 5.13 -6.92
CA ASN A 97 -5.98 6.12 -6.79
C ASN A 97 -4.63 5.44 -6.47
N PRO A 98 -3.68 5.34 -7.42
CA PRO A 98 -2.40 4.67 -7.20
C PRO A 98 -1.54 5.34 -6.12
N TYR A 99 -1.76 6.64 -5.86
CA TYR A 99 -1.01 7.38 -4.86
C TYR A 99 -1.28 6.89 -3.43
N VAL A 100 -2.44 6.27 -3.18
CA VAL A 100 -2.74 5.68 -1.86
C VAL A 100 -1.79 4.52 -1.57
N ASP A 101 -1.62 3.63 -2.55
CA ASP A 101 -0.71 2.48 -2.42
C ASP A 101 0.76 2.92 -2.38
N VAL A 102 1.14 3.88 -3.23
CA VAL A 102 2.51 4.44 -3.22
C VAL A 102 2.81 5.07 -1.86
N GLN A 103 1.87 5.85 -1.31
CA GLN A 103 2.04 6.44 0.02
C GLN A 103 2.16 5.37 1.12
N ALA A 104 1.42 4.27 1.03
CA ALA A 104 1.53 3.15 1.96
C ALA A 104 2.91 2.49 1.88
N ILE A 105 3.42 2.25 0.67
CA ILE A 105 4.77 1.73 0.43
C ILE A 105 5.83 2.70 0.98
N ASP A 106 5.68 4.00 0.75
CA ASP A 106 6.59 5.04 1.25
C ASP A 106 6.66 5.09 2.79
N ARG A 107 5.66 4.57 3.51
CA ARG A 107 5.76 4.42 4.98
C ARG A 107 6.80 3.38 5.40
N CYS A 108 7.01 2.36 4.57
CA CYS A 108 7.98 1.29 4.81
C CYS A 108 9.32 1.63 4.14
N HIS A 109 9.28 2.21 2.94
CA HIS A 109 10.46 2.66 2.20
C HIS A 109 10.87 4.08 2.62
N ARG A 110 11.22 4.26 3.91
CA ARG A 110 11.56 5.56 4.49
C ARG A 110 13.02 5.65 4.91
N ILE A 111 13.55 6.88 4.91
CA ILE A 111 14.90 7.21 5.40
C ILE A 111 15.01 6.72 6.86
N GLY A 112 15.92 5.78 7.11
CA GLY A 112 16.08 5.09 8.40
C GLY A 112 15.94 3.57 8.34
N GLN A 113 15.35 3.05 7.26
CA GLN A 113 15.31 1.63 6.92
C GLN A 113 16.73 1.10 6.61
N LYS A 114 17.16 0.02 7.28
CA LYS A 114 18.46 -0.64 7.03
C LYS A 114 18.39 -1.80 6.04
N ASN A 115 17.20 -2.35 5.82
CA ASN A 115 16.96 -3.54 5.00
C ASN A 115 16.24 -3.19 3.69
N ALA A 116 16.53 -3.93 2.62
CA ALA A 116 15.76 -3.81 1.38
C ALA A 116 14.27 -4.11 1.64
N VAL A 117 13.38 -3.29 1.09
CA VAL A 117 11.93 -3.48 1.19
C VAL A 117 11.44 -4.20 -0.06
N MET A 118 10.88 -5.39 0.10
CA MET A 118 10.20 -6.11 -0.97
C MET A 118 8.71 -5.78 -0.98
N VAL A 119 8.17 -5.41 -2.14
CA VAL A 119 6.75 -5.08 -2.30
C VAL A 119 6.09 -6.10 -3.20
N TYR A 120 5.08 -6.79 -2.68
CA TYR A 120 4.24 -7.73 -3.40
C TYR A 120 2.85 -7.14 -3.59
N ARG A 121 2.34 -7.19 -4.82
CA ARG A 121 0.99 -6.78 -5.19
C ARG A 121 0.21 -8.01 -5.63
N LEU A 122 -0.82 -8.37 -4.89
CA LEU A 122 -1.67 -9.50 -5.22
C LEU A 122 -2.75 -9.04 -6.20
N VAL A 123 -2.67 -9.52 -7.45
CA VAL A 123 -3.62 -9.16 -8.52
C VAL A 123 -4.34 -10.44 -8.94
N SER A 124 -5.66 -10.44 -8.84
CA SER A 124 -6.49 -11.52 -9.37
C SER A 124 -6.53 -11.50 -10.90
N ASN A 125 -6.77 -12.66 -11.51
CA ASN A 125 -6.97 -12.80 -12.96
C ASN A 125 -8.36 -12.31 -13.44
N GLU A 126 -9.07 -11.56 -12.62
CA GLU A 126 -10.35 -10.97 -12.96
C GLU A 126 -10.15 -9.74 -13.86
N PRO A 127 -10.94 -9.57 -14.93
CA PRO A 127 -10.74 -8.51 -15.93
C PRO A 127 -10.85 -7.09 -15.34
N ASN A 128 -11.61 -6.95 -14.25
CA ASN A 128 -11.76 -5.67 -13.55
C ASN A 128 -10.47 -5.26 -12.84
N GLU A 129 -9.80 -6.19 -12.16
CA GLU A 129 -8.57 -5.89 -11.44
C GLU A 129 -7.40 -5.71 -12.41
N GLU A 130 -7.35 -6.50 -13.49
CA GLU A 130 -6.37 -6.31 -14.56
C GLU A 130 -6.50 -4.91 -15.19
N ARG A 131 -7.74 -4.45 -15.44
CA ARG A 131 -8.02 -3.11 -15.98
C ARG A 131 -7.62 -2.01 -15.01
N LEU A 132 -7.91 -2.18 -13.72
CA LEU A 132 -7.49 -1.26 -12.66
C LEU A 132 -5.97 -1.14 -12.62
N MET A 133 -5.25 -2.26 -12.62
CA MET A 133 -3.79 -2.26 -12.59
C MET A 133 -3.21 -1.58 -13.83
N LYS A 134 -3.73 -1.85 -15.04
CA LYS A 134 -3.35 -1.15 -16.27
C LYS A 134 -3.49 0.37 -16.15
N TYR A 135 -4.59 0.85 -15.57
CA TYR A 135 -4.82 2.27 -15.33
C TYR A 135 -3.81 2.85 -14.32
N CYS A 136 -3.62 2.19 -13.19
CA CYS A 136 -2.70 2.62 -12.14
C CYS A 136 -1.24 2.66 -12.64
N TYR A 137 -0.81 1.67 -13.41
CA TYR A 137 0.52 1.65 -14.04
C TYR A 137 0.67 2.77 -15.06
N ALA A 138 -0.31 2.98 -15.94
CA ALA A 138 -0.26 4.07 -16.92
C ALA A 138 -0.13 5.46 -16.25
N PHE A 139 -0.74 5.64 -15.08
CA PHE A 139 -0.63 6.86 -14.28
C PHE A 139 0.73 7.01 -13.57
N ASN A 140 1.22 5.93 -12.94
CA ASN A 140 2.54 5.94 -12.28
C ASN A 140 3.71 6.08 -13.28
N TYR A 141 3.54 5.61 -14.52
CA TYR A 141 4.52 5.72 -15.60
C TYR A 141 4.25 6.90 -16.54
N ASN A 142 3.67 8.00 -16.06
CA ASN A 142 3.60 9.24 -16.83
C ASN A 142 4.71 10.22 -16.39
N PRO A 143 5.99 10.00 -16.79
CA PRO A 143 7.08 10.92 -16.45
C PRO A 143 6.89 12.31 -17.07
N LEU A 144 5.94 12.46 -18.01
CA LEU A 144 5.61 13.71 -18.68
C LEU A 144 4.91 14.72 -17.76
N VAL A 145 4.23 14.29 -16.69
CA VAL A 145 3.62 15.24 -15.73
C VAL A 145 4.71 15.94 -14.89
N TYR A 146 5.78 15.24 -14.53
CA TYR A 146 6.91 15.82 -13.80
C TYR A 146 7.96 16.51 -14.69
N LYS A 147 8.16 16.05 -15.93
CA LYS A 147 9.01 16.77 -16.92
C LYS A 147 8.32 17.99 -17.53
N GLY A 148 7.00 17.96 -17.65
CA GLY A 148 6.19 18.99 -18.30
C GLY A 148 5.96 20.24 -17.45
N LEU A 149 6.02 20.17 -16.12
CA LEU A 149 5.84 21.35 -15.25
C LEU A 149 7.00 22.36 -15.27
N ARG A 150 8.10 22.06 -15.98
CA ARG A 150 9.11 23.07 -16.32
C ARG A 150 8.91 23.70 -17.70
N ASN A 151 8.09 23.12 -18.58
CA ASN A 151 7.97 23.53 -19.99
C ASN A 151 6.56 23.27 -20.58
N LEU A 152 5.49 23.58 -19.87
CA LEU A 152 4.16 23.62 -20.47
C LEU A 152 3.61 25.05 -20.43
N SER A 153 3.80 25.76 -21.54
CA SER A 153 2.75 26.62 -22.05
C SER A 153 1.47 25.78 -22.14
N LEU A 154 0.54 26.05 -21.23
CA LEU A 154 -0.78 25.43 -21.18
C LEU A 154 -1.42 25.46 -22.58
N GLN A 155 -1.80 24.30 -23.12
CA GLN A 155 -2.63 24.28 -24.33
C GLN A 155 -4.06 24.73 -23.97
N PRO A 156 -4.63 25.67 -24.74
CA PRO A 156 -5.94 26.24 -24.45
C PRO A 156 -7.05 25.31 -24.96
N SER A 157 -7.39 24.26 -24.22
CA SER A 157 -8.59 23.46 -24.53
C SER A 157 -9.50 23.17 -23.34
N LEU A 158 -9.21 23.73 -22.16
CA LEU A 158 -10.15 23.73 -21.03
C LEU A 158 -10.76 25.13 -20.79
N ARG A 159 -11.50 25.65 -21.78
CA ARG A 159 -12.60 26.58 -21.47
C ARG A 159 -13.87 25.78 -21.20
N ARG A 160 -14.12 25.59 -19.91
CA ARG A 160 -15.41 25.25 -19.32
C ARG A 160 -16.37 26.43 -19.57
N THR A 161 -17.61 26.22 -20.01
CA THR A 161 -18.85 26.52 -19.26
C THR A 161 -20.14 26.48 -20.12
N LYS A 162 -21.21 26.11 -19.40
CA LYS A 162 -22.65 26.01 -19.71
C LYS A 162 -23.29 27.27 -20.35
N GLY A 163 -24.44 27.06 -21.02
CA GLY A 163 -25.50 28.04 -21.34
C GLY A 163 -26.24 27.61 -22.61
N ILE A 164 -27.45 27.05 -22.55
CA ILE A 164 -28.77 27.73 -22.51
C ILE A 164 -28.88 28.86 -23.55
N GLU A 165 -29.79 28.65 -24.52
CA GLU A 165 -30.73 29.59 -25.23
C GLU A 165 -30.88 29.19 -26.71
N ARG A 166 -32.03 28.63 -27.09
CA ARG A 166 -33.23 29.30 -27.64
C ARG A 166 -33.05 29.84 -29.07
N ASN A 167 -33.76 29.15 -29.98
CA ASN A 167 -34.66 29.68 -31.02
C ASN A 167 -34.15 30.08 -32.43
N ARG A 168 -35.03 29.70 -33.38
CA ARG A 168 -35.25 30.17 -34.77
C ARG A 168 -34.38 29.54 -35.87
N GLN A 169 -34.97 28.60 -36.62
CA GLN A 169 -35.57 28.87 -37.94
C GLN A 169 -36.87 28.07 -38.07
#